data_AF-A0A1B7WHN3-F1
#
_entry.id   AF-A0A1B7WHN3-F1
#
_cell.length_a   1.000
_cell.length_b   1.000
_cell.length_c   1.000
_cell.angle_alpha   90.00
_cell.angle_beta   90.00
_cell.angle_gamma   90.00
#
_symmetry.space_group_name_H-M   'P 1'
#
loop_
_entity.id
_entity.type
_entity.pdbx_description
1 polymer ?
#
loop_
_entity_poly.entity_id
_entity_poly.type
_entity_poly.pdbx_seq_one_letter_code
_entity_poly.pdbx_strand_id
1 'polypeptide(L)' 'WDFPDGTIVKSVCDRLITEHPELTQWSQITRFGVNLQFVEPDRILQNGDEVVLIPPVNGG' A
#
# COMPACT_ATOMS: atom_id res chain seq x y z
N TRP A 1 -9.91 6.78 5.15
CA TRP A 1 -9.65 7.34 3.82
C TRP A 1 -10.72 6.84 2.87
N ASP A 2 -11.08 7.65 1.87
CA ASP A 2 -11.94 7.22 0.75
C ASP A 2 -11.12 7.29 -0.54
N PHE A 3 -11.31 6.32 -1.42
CA PHE A 3 -10.61 6.22 -2.70
C PHE A 3 -11.62 6.06 -3.84
N PRO A 4 -11.36 6.64 -5.03
CA PRO A 4 -12.20 6.39 -6.20
C PRO A 4 -12.23 4.91 -6.60
N ASP A 5 -13.31 4.50 -7.24
CA ASP A 5 -13.39 3.17 -7.87
C ASP A 5 -12.26 2.98 -8.88
N GLY A 6 -11.69 1.77 -8.92
CA GLY A 6 -10.54 1.46 -9.78
C GLY A 6 -9.18 1.88 -9.20
N THR A 7 -9.14 2.41 -7.97
CA THR A 7 -7.88 2.70 -7.27
C THR A 7 -7.07 1.42 -7.06
N ILE A 8 -5.76 1.48 -7.34
CA ILE A 8 -4.82 0.38 -7.09
C ILE A 8 -4.21 0.49 -5.69
N VAL A 9 -3.76 -0.64 -5.13
CA VAL A 9 -3.19 -0.70 -3.78
C VAL A 9 -1.99 0.25 -3.60
N LYS A 10 -1.17 0.46 -4.63
CA LYS A 10 -0.06 1.41 -4.58
C LYS A 10 -0.50 2.85 -4.28
N SER A 11 -1.68 3.27 -4.75
CA SER A 11 -2.18 4.62 -4.50
C SER A 11 -2.44 4.90 -3.02
N VAL A 12 -2.69 3.86 -2.21
CA VAL A 12 -2.77 3.98 -0.75
C VAL A 12 -1.41 4.36 -0.16
N CYS A 13 -0.33 3.75 -0.66
CA CYS A 13 1.04 4.11 -0.28
C CYS A 13 1.42 5.52 -0.72
N ASP A 14 1.09 5.90 -1.95
CA ASP A 14 1.34 7.25 -2.47
C ASP A 14 0.61 8.31 -1.62
N ARG A 15 -0.62 8.00 -1.16
CA ARG A 15 -1.37 8.85 -0.24
C ARG A 15 -0.69 8.96 1.12
N LEU A 16 -0.27 7.83 1.69
CA LEU A 16 0.43 7.80 2.97
C LEU A 16 1.75 8.59 2.93
N ILE A 17 2.52 8.49 1.83
CA ILE A 17 3.76 9.26 1.63
C ILE A 17 3.48 10.76 1.47
N THR A 18 2.36 11.13 0.84
CA THR A 18 1.95 12.54 0.75
C THR A 18 1.69 13.12 2.14
N GLU A 19 1.11 12.32 3.04
CA GLU A 19 0.83 12.70 4.43
C GLU A 19 2.10 12.63 5.32
N HIS A 20 3.02 11.72 4.99
CA HIS A 20 4.27 11.45 5.71
C HIS A 20 5.47 11.35 4.75
N PRO A 21 6.03 12.48 4.28
CA PRO A 21 7.11 12.48 3.28
C PRO A 21 8.37 11.71 3.70
N GLU A 22 8.63 11.57 5.00
CA GLU A 22 9.71 10.77 5.57
C GLU A 22 9.66 9.29 5.14
N LEU A 23 8.49 8.80 4.72
CA LEU A 23 8.31 7.43 4.26
C LEU A 23 8.75 7.21 2.80
N THR A 24 9.07 8.27 2.04
CA THR A 24 9.40 8.19 0.60
C THR A 24 10.47 7.15 0.28
N GLN A 25 11.46 7.01 1.17
CA GLN A 25 12.57 6.05 1.04
C GLN A 25 12.10 4.59 0.93
N TRP A 26 10.92 4.25 1.47
CA TRP A 26 10.37 2.90 1.45
C TRP A 26 9.40 2.66 0.28
N SER A 27 9.04 3.69 -0.49
CA SER A 27 8.00 3.63 -1.54
C SER A 27 8.22 2.51 -2.58
N GLN A 28 9.48 2.28 -2.98
CA GLN A 28 9.84 1.32 -4.03
C GLN A 28 10.04 -0.11 -3.51
N ILE A 29 10.19 -0.27 -2.20
CA ILE A 29 10.56 -1.54 -1.55
C ILE A 29 9.50 -2.03 -0.57
N THR A 30 8.37 -1.33 -0.50
CA THR A 30 7.18 -1.72 0.26
C THR A 30 6.40 -2.78 -0.52
N ARG A 31 6.09 -3.88 0.14
CA ARG A 31 5.18 -4.92 -0.37
C ARG A 31 3.75 -4.65 0.13
N PHE A 32 2.77 -5.18 -0.59
CA PHE A 32 1.37 -4.97 -0.30
C PHE A 32 0.66 -6.26 0.09
N GLY A 33 -0.25 -6.16 1.04
CA GLY A 33 -1.22 -7.19 1.36
C GLY A 33 -2.64 -6.68 1.26
N VAL A 34 -3.54 -7.48 0.70
CA VAL A 34 -4.99 -7.24 0.69
C VAL A 34 -5.68 -8.49 1.20
N ASN A 35 -6.52 -8.35 2.23
CA ASN A 35 -7.27 -9.46 2.83
C ASN A 35 -6.38 -10.68 3.14
N LEU A 36 -5.28 -10.43 3.85
CA LEU A 36 -4.26 -11.43 4.25
C LEU A 36 -3.47 -12.08 3.10
N GLN A 37 -3.56 -11.57 1.88
CA GLN A 37 -2.83 -12.08 0.71
C GLN A 37 -1.84 -11.06 0.19
N PHE A 38 -0.61 -11.49 -0.13
CA PHE A 38 0.34 -10.65 -0.85
C PHE A 38 -0.18 -10.38 -2.26
N VAL A 39 -0.10 -9.12 -2.69
CA VAL A 39 -0.57 -8.69 -4.01
C VAL A 39 0.43 -7.79 -4.70
N GLU A 40 0.31 -7.70 -6.03
CA GLU A 40 1.07 -6.75 -6.83
C GLU A 40 0.58 -5.31 -6.63
N PRO A 41 1.43 -4.29 -6.86
CA PRO A 41 1.10 -2.89 -6.61
C PRO A 41 -0.09 -2.35 -7.44
N ASP A 42 -0.40 -2.99 -8.57
CA ASP A 42 -1.48 -2.65 -9.50
C ASP A 42 -2.81 -3.34 -9.19
N ARG A 43 -2.90 -4.14 -8.12
CA ARG A 43 -4.15 -4.75 -7.66
C ARG A 43 -5.20 -3.65 -7.40
N ILE A 44 -6.29 -3.70 -8.17
CA ILE A 44 -7.46 -2.83 -7.96
C ILE A 44 -8.14 -3.21 -6.64
N LEU A 45 -8.36 -2.22 -5.77
CA LEU A 45 -9.06 -2.36 -4.51
C LEU A 45 -10.58 -2.43 -4.71
N GLN A 46 -11.24 -3.16 -3.83
CA GLN A 46 -12.70 -3.20 -3.71
C GLN A 46 -13.12 -2.52 -2.41
N ASN A 47 -14.36 -2.04 -2.37
CA ASN A 47 -14.91 -1.46 -1.16
C ASN A 47 -14.91 -2.51 -0.02
N GLY A 48 -14.35 -2.14 1.13
CA GLY A 48 -14.21 -3.02 2.29
C GLY A 48 -12.93 -3.86 2.32
N ASP A 49 -12.04 -3.76 1.33
CA ASP A 49 -10.74 -4.43 1.38
C ASP A 49 -9.87 -3.90 2.54
N GLU A 50 -9.27 -4.82 3.28
CA GLU A 50 -8.24 -4.49 4.27
C GLU A 50 -6.87 -4.45 3.60
N VAL A 51 -6.19 -3.30 3.67
CA VAL A 51 -4.89 -3.07 3.04
C VAL A 51 -3.79 -2.98 4.10
N VAL A 52 -2.70 -3.71 3.89
CA VAL A 52 -1.48 -3.60 4.70
C VAL A 52 -0.28 -3.22 3.81
N LEU A 53 0.55 -2.31 4.33
CA LEU A 53 1.80 -1.88 3.72
C LEU A 53 2.95 -2.49 4.53
N ILE A 54 3.80 -3.26 3.86
CA ILE A 54 4.84 -4.07 4.48
C ILE A 54 6.19 -3.52 4.02
N PRO A 55 6.80 -2.56 4.75
CA PRO A 55 8.15 -2.11 4.45
C PRO A 55 9.17 -3.25 4.70
N PRO A 56 10.42 -3.13 4.22
CA PRO A 56 11.46 -4.08 4.55
C PRO A 56 11.60 -4.17 6.07
N VAL A 57 11.50 -5.39 6.58
CA VAL A 57 11.76 -5.68 7.98
C VAL A 57 13.22 -6.14 8.11
N ASN A 58 13.94 -5.65 9.12
CA ASN A 58 15.22 -6.24 9.54
C ASN A 58 14.90 -7.57 10.25
N GLY A 59 14.47 -8.58 9.49
CA GLY A 59 14.44 -9.96 9.97
C GLY A 59 15.88 -10.46 10.02
N GLY A 60 16.34 -10.86 11.21
CA GLY A 60 17.64 -11.51 11.38
C GLY A 60 17.77 -12.82 10.62
#